data_AF-A0A0E4CUY3-F1
#
_entry.id   AF-A0A0E4CUY3-F1
#
_cell.length_a   1.000
_cell.length_b   1.000
_cell.length_c   1.000
_cell.angle_alpha   90.00
_cell.angle_beta   90.00
_cell.angle_gamma   90.00
#
_symmetry.space_group_name_H-M   'P 1'
#
loop_
_entity.id
_entity.type
_entity.pdbx_description
1 polymer ?
#
loop_
_entity_poly.entity_id
_entity_poly.type
_entity_poly.pdbx_seq_one_letter_code
_entity_poly.pdbx_strand_id
1 'polypeptide(L)'
;MKRTRKKPVILLLMMTFLLVIAAGCGNKPANNNNAAGNGSSNAAGNAASPAPQESAAAATEGLPSATASHPVVTIEMDNGGIIKAELYPEVAPNTVNNFISLIQKGFYDGTIFHRVIPGFMIQGGDPDGTGMGGPGYSIAGEFTANGFTNNLQHTQGVLSMARSQDMNSGGSQFFIMAAAYPSLDGQYAAFGKVTEGQDVVDAIVNLPRDSSDRPDQPPVMKKVTVDTLGVTYPEPEKVQ
;
A
#
# COMPACT_ATOMS: atom_id res chain seq x y z
N MET A 1 12.69 -51.10 31.00
CA MET A 1 11.65 -50.34 31.74
C MET A 1 12.26 -49.09 32.36
N LYS A 2 12.19 -47.93 31.69
CA LYS A 2 12.41 -46.60 32.30
C LYS A 2 11.55 -45.58 31.52
N ARG A 3 10.38 -45.24 32.06
CA ARG A 3 9.49 -44.18 31.58
C ARG A 3 9.95 -42.86 32.18
N THR A 4 10.30 -41.87 31.37
CA THR A 4 10.54 -40.50 31.82
C THR A 4 9.38 -39.61 31.36
N ARG A 5 8.53 -39.22 32.32
CA ARG A 5 7.48 -38.21 32.15
C ARG A 5 8.11 -36.82 32.16
N LYS A 6 7.95 -36.03 31.09
CA LYS A 6 8.15 -34.57 31.13
C LYS A 6 6.80 -33.90 31.36
N LYS A 7 6.74 -32.97 32.32
CA LYS A 7 5.55 -32.18 32.68
C LYS A 7 5.42 -30.97 31.72
N PRO A 8 4.20 -30.51 31.37
CA PRO A 8 4.05 -29.30 30.56
C PRO A 8 4.15 -28.06 31.46
N VAL A 9 4.96 -27.08 31.02
CA VAL A 9 5.03 -25.74 31.62
C VAL A 9 4.03 -24.88 30.85
N ILE A 10 2.95 -24.49 31.51
CA ILE A 10 1.94 -23.56 31.00
C ILE A 10 2.47 -22.15 31.28
N LEU A 11 2.87 -21.42 30.23
CA LEU A 11 3.26 -20.01 30.31
C LEU A 11 2.06 -19.15 29.90
N LEU A 12 1.35 -18.64 30.90
CA LEU A 12 0.25 -17.69 30.76
C LEU A 12 0.85 -16.27 30.65
N LEU A 13 0.91 -15.70 29.43
CA LEU A 13 1.30 -14.31 29.23
C LEU A 13 0.04 -13.44 29.14
N MET A 14 -0.37 -12.82 30.26
CA MET A 14 -1.48 -11.87 30.28
C MET A 14 -1.07 -10.56 29.61
N MET A 15 -1.84 -10.22 28.59
CA MET A 15 -1.88 -8.95 27.88
C MET A 15 -2.47 -7.87 28.78
N THR A 16 -1.70 -6.82 29.10
CA THR A 16 -2.23 -5.60 29.72
C THR A 16 -1.96 -4.40 28.82
N PHE A 17 -3.00 -4.02 28.08
CA PHE A 17 -3.15 -2.72 27.43
C PHE A 17 -3.41 -1.67 28.52
N LEU A 18 -2.52 -0.69 28.68
CA LEU A 18 -2.72 0.44 29.59
C LEU A 18 -3.13 1.68 28.77
N LEU A 19 -4.42 1.99 28.83
CA LEU A 19 -5.05 3.17 28.26
C LEU A 19 -4.92 4.33 29.26
N VAL A 20 -4.11 5.34 28.96
CA VAL A 20 -4.03 6.58 29.77
C VAL A 20 -4.97 7.62 29.17
N ILE A 21 -6.11 7.83 29.84
CA ILE A 21 -7.03 8.95 29.58
C ILE A 21 -6.58 10.12 30.46
N ALA A 22 -6.07 11.19 29.85
CA ALA A 22 -5.92 12.48 30.52
C ALA A 22 -7.08 13.39 30.08
N ALA A 23 -8.06 13.54 30.98
CA ALA A 23 -9.08 14.58 30.90
C ALA A 23 -8.49 15.91 31.39
N GLY A 24 -8.63 16.95 30.57
CA GLY A 24 -8.37 18.34 30.95
C GLY A 24 -9.54 19.22 30.53
N CYS A 25 -10.35 19.66 31.49
CA CYS A 25 -11.36 20.70 31.33
C CYS A 25 -10.85 22.00 31.98
N GLY A 26 -11.07 23.16 31.34
CA GLY A 26 -10.84 24.49 31.92
C GLY A 26 -11.29 25.62 30.99
N ASN A 27 -12.04 26.58 31.53
CA ASN A 27 -13.08 27.40 30.90
C ASN A 27 -12.65 28.79 30.34
N LYS A 28 -13.43 29.28 29.36
CA LYS A 28 -13.83 30.65 28.87
C LYS A 28 -13.65 31.88 29.84
N PRO A 29 -13.98 33.17 29.49
CA PRO A 29 -14.41 33.82 28.21
C PRO A 29 -13.90 35.27 27.93
N ALA A 30 -14.26 35.81 26.74
CA ALA A 30 -14.82 37.16 26.42
C ALA A 30 -14.30 37.68 25.06
N ASN A 31 -14.93 38.54 24.26
CA ASN A 31 -16.30 39.00 23.99
C ASN A 31 -16.13 40.10 22.90
N ASN A 32 -16.94 40.12 21.84
CA ASN A 32 -17.70 41.29 21.34
C ASN A 32 -18.03 41.25 19.84
N ASN A 33 -19.29 41.63 19.61
CA ASN A 33 -20.02 41.73 18.36
C ASN A 33 -19.63 42.96 17.52
N ASN A 34 -19.91 42.90 16.21
CA ASN A 34 -20.69 43.88 15.42
C ASN A 34 -20.47 43.56 13.93
N ALA A 35 -21.49 43.15 13.17
CA ALA A 35 -22.64 43.92 12.66
C ALA A 35 -22.43 44.35 11.20
N ALA A 36 -23.51 44.19 10.43
CA ALA A 36 -23.61 44.22 8.99
C ALA A 36 -23.34 45.58 8.33
N GLY A 37 -22.97 45.54 7.04
CA GLY A 37 -22.95 46.68 6.13
C GLY A 37 -23.16 46.25 4.68
N ASN A 38 -24.34 46.53 4.17
CA ASN A 38 -24.83 46.31 2.80
C ASN A 38 -24.34 47.42 1.85
N GLY A 39 -24.15 47.12 0.56
CA GLY A 39 -23.83 48.13 -0.47
C GLY A 39 -23.74 47.56 -1.88
N SER A 40 -24.71 47.94 -2.73
CA SER A 40 -25.02 47.42 -4.07
C SER A 40 -24.45 48.27 -5.22
N SER A 41 -24.41 47.68 -6.42
CA SER A 41 -24.34 48.30 -7.77
C SER A 41 -22.97 48.91 -8.17
N ASN A 42 -22.43 48.82 -9.40
CA ASN A 42 -23.06 48.92 -10.73
C ASN A 42 -22.13 48.39 -11.86
N ALA A 43 -22.69 48.30 -13.07
CA ALA A 43 -22.23 47.58 -14.26
C ALA A 43 -21.33 48.34 -15.26
N ALA A 44 -20.72 47.52 -16.15
CA ALA A 44 -20.42 47.70 -17.58
C ALA A 44 -19.22 48.56 -18.05
N GLY A 45 -18.41 47.98 -18.95
CA GLY A 45 -17.70 48.78 -19.97
C GLY A 45 -16.34 48.29 -20.51
N ASN A 46 -16.33 47.16 -21.24
CA ASN A 46 -15.60 46.91 -22.50
C ASN A 46 -14.07 47.17 -22.65
N ALA A 47 -13.33 46.11 -23.03
CA ALA A 47 -12.67 45.94 -24.34
C ALA A 47 -11.22 45.39 -24.31
N ALA A 48 -11.01 44.46 -25.25
CA ALA A 48 -9.78 44.08 -25.95
C ALA A 48 -8.79 43.10 -25.29
N SER A 49 -8.87 41.87 -25.81
CA SER A 49 -7.81 40.85 -25.85
C SER A 49 -6.60 41.34 -26.67
N PRO A 50 -5.39 40.81 -26.44
CA PRO A 50 -4.95 39.70 -27.29
C PRO A 50 -4.21 38.58 -26.54
N ALA A 51 -4.38 37.35 -27.00
CA ALA A 51 -3.39 36.27 -26.88
C ALA A 51 -2.42 36.35 -28.10
N PRO A 52 -1.36 35.52 -28.23
CA PRO A 52 -0.77 34.54 -27.31
C PRO A 52 0.78 34.66 -27.21
N GLN A 53 1.43 34.21 -26.13
CA GLN A 53 2.82 33.70 -26.22
C GLN A 53 3.11 32.57 -25.22
N GLU A 54 3.13 31.38 -25.80
CA GLU A 54 3.92 30.19 -25.47
C GLU A 54 5.36 30.52 -25.06
N SER A 55 5.81 30.04 -23.89
CA SER A 55 7.23 29.82 -23.62
C SER A 55 7.47 28.92 -22.40
N ALA A 56 8.16 27.82 -22.70
CA ALA A 56 9.05 27.02 -21.86
C ALA A 56 8.45 26.15 -20.74
N ALA A 57 8.03 24.96 -21.18
CA ALA A 57 8.10 23.73 -20.40
C ALA A 57 9.51 23.52 -19.84
N ALA A 58 9.61 23.44 -18.51
CA ALA A 58 10.75 22.89 -17.80
C ALA A 58 10.45 21.42 -17.47
N ALA A 59 11.42 20.56 -17.77
CA ALA A 59 11.31 19.11 -17.85
C ALA A 59 10.77 18.41 -16.58
N THR A 60 9.63 17.74 -16.74
CA THR A 60 9.19 16.58 -15.93
C THR A 60 9.65 15.31 -16.66
N GLU A 61 10.94 15.02 -16.61
CA GLU A 61 11.47 13.72 -17.02
C GLU A 61 11.11 12.70 -15.93
N GLY A 62 10.16 11.79 -16.22
CA GLY A 62 10.01 10.55 -15.44
C GLY A 62 8.64 10.21 -14.86
N LEU A 63 7.59 11.05 -15.02
CA LEU A 63 6.23 10.62 -14.66
C LEU A 63 5.47 10.14 -15.90
N PRO A 64 4.90 8.92 -15.90
CA PRO A 64 4.04 8.49 -16.99
C PRO A 64 2.78 9.35 -17.06
N SER A 65 2.39 9.71 -18.29
CA SER A 65 1.20 10.49 -18.61
C SER A 65 -0.08 9.81 -18.08
N ALA A 66 -1.06 10.59 -17.61
CA ALA A 66 -2.40 10.11 -17.23
C ALA A 66 -3.22 9.48 -18.38
N THR A 67 -2.65 9.41 -19.59
CA THR A 67 -3.19 8.73 -20.77
C THR A 67 -2.40 7.48 -21.17
N ALA A 68 -1.33 7.15 -20.45
CA ALA A 68 -0.54 5.95 -20.69
C ALA A 68 -1.20 4.76 -19.99
N SER A 69 -1.27 3.61 -20.68
CA SER A 69 -1.72 2.37 -20.07
C SER A 69 -0.81 1.99 -18.88
N HIS A 70 -1.42 1.56 -17.77
CA HIS A 70 -0.71 1.16 -16.57
C HIS A 70 0.11 -0.14 -16.75
N PRO A 71 1.27 -0.29 -16.10
CA PRO A 71 1.99 -1.57 -16.06
C PRO A 71 1.11 -2.68 -15.51
N VAL A 72 1.19 -3.86 -16.13
CA VAL A 72 0.41 -5.02 -15.71
C VAL A 72 1.34 -6.06 -15.12
N VAL A 73 1.10 -6.40 -13.85
CA VAL A 73 1.76 -7.50 -13.15
C VAL A 73 0.93 -8.75 -13.31
N THR A 74 1.60 -9.87 -13.58
CA THR A 74 1.01 -11.22 -13.54
C THR A 74 1.75 -12.03 -12.48
N ILE A 75 0.99 -12.56 -11.51
CA ILE A 75 1.46 -13.47 -10.47
C ILE A 75 0.90 -14.86 -10.82
N GLU A 76 1.79 -15.78 -11.19
CA GLU A 76 1.47 -17.20 -11.36
C GLU A 76 1.71 -17.92 -10.03
N MET A 77 0.67 -18.54 -9.50
CA MET A 77 0.72 -19.36 -8.29
C MET A 77 1.20 -20.78 -8.61
N ASP A 78 1.79 -21.47 -7.63
CA ASP A 78 2.24 -22.86 -7.73
C ASP A 78 1.16 -23.87 -8.15
N ASN A 79 -0.10 -23.62 -7.76
CA ASN A 79 -1.25 -24.42 -8.16
C ASN A 79 -1.81 -24.06 -9.55
N GLY A 80 -1.18 -23.13 -10.28
CA GLY A 80 -1.60 -22.65 -11.60
C GLY A 80 -2.64 -21.53 -11.57
N GLY A 81 -3.05 -21.05 -10.40
CA GLY A 81 -3.87 -19.84 -10.27
C GLY A 81 -3.13 -18.60 -10.79
N ILE A 82 -3.86 -17.68 -11.40
CA ILE A 82 -3.29 -16.44 -11.98
C ILE A 82 -3.96 -15.24 -11.32
N ILE A 83 -3.15 -14.29 -10.85
CA ILE A 83 -3.61 -12.96 -10.42
C ILE A 83 -2.96 -11.93 -11.35
N LYS A 84 -3.77 -11.05 -11.95
CA LYS A 84 -3.26 -9.89 -12.68
C LYS A 84 -3.64 -8.61 -11.97
N ALA A 85 -2.73 -7.65 -11.94
CA ALA A 85 -2.96 -6.34 -11.34
C ALA A 85 -2.35 -5.23 -12.19
N GLU A 86 -3.03 -4.09 -12.24
CA GLU A 86 -2.45 -2.84 -12.73
C GLU A 86 -1.70 -2.12 -11.59
N LEU A 87 -0.61 -1.44 -11.94
CA LEU A 87 0.14 -0.56 -11.04
C LEU A 87 -0.15 0.90 -11.38
N TYR A 88 -0.14 1.78 -10.38
CA TYR A 88 -0.50 3.20 -10.53
C TYR A 88 0.69 4.12 -10.19
N PRO A 89 1.63 4.33 -11.14
CA PRO A 89 2.81 5.16 -10.91
C PRO A 89 2.48 6.60 -10.52
N GLU A 90 1.34 7.13 -10.94
CA GLU A 90 0.84 8.45 -10.58
C GLU A 90 0.33 8.55 -9.14
N VAL A 91 0.04 7.42 -8.50
CA VAL A 91 -0.43 7.34 -7.10
C VAL A 91 0.71 7.12 -6.12
N ALA A 92 1.68 6.27 -6.48
CA ALA A 92 2.82 5.92 -5.62
C ALA A 92 4.06 5.59 -6.49
N PRO A 93 4.69 6.60 -7.09
CA PRO A 93 5.72 6.41 -8.11
C PRO A 93 6.93 5.60 -7.62
N ASN A 94 7.50 5.94 -6.46
CA ASN A 94 8.68 5.24 -5.96
C ASN A 94 8.34 3.80 -5.53
N THR A 95 7.14 3.58 -4.99
CA THR A 95 6.61 2.26 -4.64
C THR A 95 6.45 1.38 -5.87
N VAL A 96 5.90 1.94 -6.96
CA VAL A 96 5.76 1.23 -8.24
C VAL A 96 7.13 0.95 -8.87
N ASN A 97 8.04 1.93 -8.89
CA ASN A 97 9.42 1.75 -9.38
C ASN A 97 10.13 0.61 -8.64
N ASN A 98 10.01 0.60 -7.31
CA ASN A 98 10.54 -0.45 -6.46
C ASN A 98 9.94 -1.82 -6.80
N PHE A 99 8.62 -1.91 -6.92
CA PHE A 99 7.94 -3.16 -7.21
C PHE A 99 8.34 -3.72 -8.59
N ILE A 100 8.37 -2.87 -9.63
CA ILE A 100 8.81 -3.22 -10.98
C ILE A 100 10.27 -3.68 -10.98
N SER A 101 11.16 -2.92 -10.34
CA SER A 101 12.59 -3.25 -10.27
C SER A 101 12.82 -4.61 -9.61
N LEU A 102 12.10 -4.91 -8.52
CA LEU A 102 12.16 -6.22 -7.84
C LEU A 102 11.61 -7.36 -8.71
N ILE A 103 10.49 -7.14 -9.41
CA ILE A 103 9.95 -8.14 -10.36
C ILE A 103 10.95 -8.44 -11.48
N GLN A 104 11.52 -7.41 -12.09
CA GLN A 104 12.48 -7.57 -13.19
C GLN A 104 13.77 -8.29 -12.76
N LYS A 105 14.13 -8.20 -11.48
CA LYS A 105 15.24 -8.93 -10.85
C LYS A 105 14.86 -10.36 -10.44
N GLY A 106 13.61 -10.79 -10.64
CA GLY A 106 13.10 -12.10 -10.24
C GLY A 106 12.96 -12.26 -8.72
N PHE A 107 12.92 -11.15 -7.96
CA PHE A 107 12.96 -11.18 -6.49
C PHE A 107 11.78 -11.94 -5.87
N TYR A 108 10.60 -11.85 -6.48
CA TYR A 108 9.37 -12.44 -5.95
C TYR A 108 9.18 -13.91 -6.32
N ASP A 109 9.96 -14.43 -7.28
CA ASP A 109 9.85 -15.82 -7.72
C ASP A 109 10.21 -16.76 -6.56
N GLY A 110 9.29 -17.67 -6.22
CA GLY A 110 9.43 -18.61 -5.11
C GLY A 110 9.07 -18.04 -3.73
N THR A 111 8.75 -16.75 -3.63
CA THR A 111 8.26 -16.17 -2.36
C THR A 111 6.80 -16.57 -2.09
N ILE A 112 6.38 -16.56 -0.82
CA ILE A 112 5.05 -17.04 -0.40
C ILE A 112 4.14 -15.90 0.03
N PHE A 113 2.82 -16.15 0.00
CA PHE A 113 1.89 -15.43 0.87
C PHE A 113 1.96 -16.03 2.28
N HIS A 114 2.78 -15.41 3.13
CA HIS A 114 3.09 -15.93 4.46
C HIS A 114 2.02 -15.60 5.51
N ARG A 115 1.06 -14.73 5.20
CA ARG A 115 -0.01 -14.31 6.11
C ARG A 115 -1.32 -14.07 5.36
N VAL A 116 -2.43 -14.61 5.88
CA VAL A 116 -3.76 -14.48 5.29
C VAL A 116 -4.83 -14.21 6.35
N ILE A 117 -5.68 -13.22 6.13
CA ILE A 117 -6.75 -12.84 7.06
C ILE A 117 -8.08 -12.72 6.29
N PRO A 118 -9.02 -13.68 6.45
CA PRO A 118 -10.33 -13.64 5.83
C PRO A 118 -11.07 -12.34 6.11
N GLY A 119 -11.67 -11.77 5.07
CA GLY A 119 -12.34 -10.47 5.14
C GLY A 119 -11.38 -9.29 5.26
N PHE A 120 -10.08 -9.51 5.07
CA PHE A 120 -9.08 -8.43 5.10
C PHE A 120 -8.10 -8.52 3.94
N MET A 121 -7.07 -9.37 3.99
CA MET A 121 -5.98 -9.35 3.00
C MET A 121 -5.13 -10.64 2.98
N ILE A 122 -4.36 -10.79 1.90
CA ILE A 122 -3.23 -11.73 1.79
C ILE A 122 -1.93 -10.92 1.72
N GLN A 123 -0.90 -11.32 2.47
CA GLN A 123 0.39 -10.61 2.55
C GLN A 123 1.54 -11.54 2.13
N GLY A 124 2.41 -11.03 1.27
CA GLY A 124 3.53 -11.76 0.68
C GLY A 124 4.73 -10.86 0.41
N GLY A 125 5.65 -11.32 -0.45
CA GLY A 125 6.84 -10.55 -0.85
C GLY A 125 8.00 -10.55 0.17
N ASP A 126 7.96 -11.45 1.15
CA ASP A 126 9.09 -11.72 2.05
C ASP A 126 9.94 -12.86 1.47
N PRO A 127 11.23 -12.62 1.12
CA PRO A 127 12.13 -13.66 0.60
C PRO A 127 12.41 -14.78 1.62
N ASP A 128 12.36 -14.49 2.92
CA ASP A 128 12.59 -15.48 3.98
C ASP A 128 11.30 -16.21 4.36
N GLY A 129 10.14 -15.69 3.94
CA GLY A 129 8.82 -16.24 4.25
C GLY A 129 8.46 -16.21 5.74
N THR A 130 9.13 -15.39 6.55
CA THR A 130 8.97 -15.31 8.02
C THR A 130 8.03 -14.18 8.47
N GLY A 131 7.72 -13.25 7.57
CA GLY A 131 7.10 -11.96 7.84
C GLY A 131 8.10 -10.84 8.17
N MET A 132 9.41 -11.13 8.25
CA MET A 132 10.44 -10.19 8.74
C MET A 132 11.52 -9.86 7.71
N GLY A 133 11.61 -10.60 6.60
CA GLY A 133 12.61 -10.34 5.57
C GLY A 133 12.23 -9.20 4.63
N GLY A 134 13.13 -8.88 3.71
CA GLY A 134 12.98 -7.77 2.77
C GLY A 134 14.11 -7.72 1.74
N PRO A 135 14.18 -6.68 0.90
CA PRO A 135 15.12 -6.62 -0.23
C PRO A 135 16.52 -6.12 0.17
N GLY A 136 16.80 -6.02 1.47
CA GLY A 136 18.04 -5.46 2.02
C GLY A 136 18.09 -3.92 2.05
N TYR A 137 16.96 -3.26 1.75
CA TYR A 137 16.79 -1.81 1.85
C TYR A 137 15.32 -1.48 2.13
N SER A 138 15.06 -0.20 2.39
CA SER A 138 13.69 0.35 2.47
C SER A 138 13.50 1.55 1.55
N ILE A 139 12.23 1.92 1.32
CA ILE A 139 11.80 3.09 0.56
C ILE A 139 10.92 4.00 1.43
N ALA A 140 10.86 5.29 1.09
CA ALA A 140 9.95 6.23 1.75
C ALA A 140 8.48 5.83 1.53
N GLY A 141 7.66 5.96 2.58
CA GLY A 141 6.24 5.61 2.51
C GLY A 141 5.41 6.65 1.75
N GLU A 142 4.85 6.29 0.60
CA GLU A 142 4.03 7.17 -0.24
C GLU A 142 2.55 7.15 0.17
N PHE A 143 2.26 7.69 1.35
CA PHE A 143 0.91 7.82 1.89
C PHE A 143 0.70 9.09 2.74
N THR A 144 -0.57 9.50 2.89
CA THR A 144 -0.95 10.83 3.42
C THR A 144 -0.42 11.10 4.82
N ALA A 145 -0.46 10.11 5.71
CA ALA A 145 0.06 10.23 7.07
C ALA A 145 1.59 10.41 7.14
N ASN A 146 2.32 10.11 6.05
CA ASN A 146 3.75 10.36 5.89
C ASN A 146 4.03 11.59 5.00
N GLY A 147 3.04 12.46 4.80
CA GLY A 147 3.20 13.71 4.04
C GLY A 147 3.16 13.57 2.52
N PHE A 148 2.79 12.40 1.99
CA PHE A 148 2.68 12.15 0.56
C PHE A 148 1.21 11.95 0.13
N THR A 149 0.72 12.67 -0.87
CA THR A 149 -0.68 12.54 -1.31
C THR A 149 -0.92 11.17 -1.95
N ASN A 150 -1.69 10.31 -1.28
CA ASN A 150 -2.18 9.06 -1.84
C ASN A 150 -3.68 8.91 -1.53
N ASN A 151 -4.50 9.03 -2.58
CA ASN A 151 -5.96 9.04 -2.49
C ASN A 151 -6.60 7.70 -2.89
N LEU A 152 -5.79 6.67 -3.15
CA LEU A 152 -6.32 5.37 -3.53
C LEU A 152 -6.90 4.66 -2.30
N GLN A 153 -8.20 4.36 -2.37
CA GLN A 153 -8.91 3.69 -1.29
C GLN A 153 -8.63 2.18 -1.30
N HIS A 154 -8.42 1.58 -0.13
CA HIS A 154 -8.18 0.14 0.07
C HIS A 154 -9.47 -0.67 -0.10
N THR A 155 -9.99 -0.67 -1.33
CA THR A 155 -11.09 -1.53 -1.78
C THR A 155 -10.58 -2.94 -2.11
N GLN A 156 -11.49 -3.90 -2.31
CA GLN A 156 -11.14 -5.25 -2.74
C GLN A 156 -10.22 -5.22 -3.99
N GLY A 157 -9.18 -6.05 -3.95
CA GLY A 157 -8.16 -6.19 -4.99
C GLY A 157 -7.04 -5.15 -4.94
N VAL A 158 -7.10 -4.13 -4.08
CA VAL A 158 -6.02 -3.12 -4.03
C VAL A 158 -4.73 -3.72 -3.47
N LEU A 159 -3.61 -3.38 -4.11
CA LEU A 159 -2.26 -3.68 -3.67
C LEU A 159 -1.73 -2.52 -2.82
N SER A 160 -1.08 -2.84 -1.71
CA SER A 160 -0.50 -1.83 -0.83
C SER A 160 0.76 -2.36 -0.12
N MET A 161 1.70 -1.45 0.14
CA MET A 161 3.03 -1.80 0.67
C MET A 161 2.93 -2.12 2.17
N ALA A 162 3.42 -3.30 2.56
CA ALA A 162 3.53 -3.65 3.98
C ALA A 162 4.74 -2.93 4.59
N ARG A 163 4.63 -2.58 5.89
CA ARG A 163 5.68 -1.89 6.63
C ARG A 163 5.62 -2.25 8.12
N SER A 164 6.72 -1.98 8.82
CA SER A 164 6.74 -1.98 10.28
C SER A 164 6.09 -0.69 10.84
N GLN A 165 6.31 -0.40 12.12
CA GLN A 165 5.84 0.84 12.75
C GLN A 165 6.47 2.08 12.12
N ASP A 166 7.73 1.99 11.66
CA ASP A 166 8.38 3.07 10.94
C ASP A 166 7.70 3.27 9.57
N MET A 167 7.28 4.49 9.29
CA MET A 167 6.57 4.88 8.07
C MET A 167 7.42 4.67 6.81
N ASN A 168 8.75 4.68 6.93
CA ASN A 168 9.71 4.51 5.83
C ASN A 168 10.41 3.15 5.86
N SER A 169 9.76 2.12 6.39
CA SER A 169 10.31 0.75 6.47
C SER A 169 9.75 -0.23 5.44
N GLY A 170 8.92 0.24 4.51
CA GLY A 170 8.44 -0.58 3.39
C GLY A 170 9.60 -0.94 2.47
N GLY A 171 9.58 -2.15 1.92
CA GLY A 171 10.66 -2.67 1.07
C GLY A 171 10.09 -3.55 -0.03
N SER A 172 9.98 -4.85 0.20
CA SER A 172 9.44 -5.80 -0.79
C SER A 172 8.11 -6.41 -0.39
N GLN A 173 7.76 -6.40 0.90
CA GLN A 173 6.53 -7.02 1.35
C GLN A 173 5.31 -6.18 0.93
N PHE A 174 4.29 -6.83 0.39
CA PHE A 174 3.04 -6.19 -0.03
C PHE A 174 1.86 -7.03 0.40
N PHE A 175 0.68 -6.43 0.38
CA PHE A 175 -0.58 -7.14 0.57
C PHE A 175 -1.60 -6.81 -0.52
N ILE A 176 -2.50 -7.77 -0.77
CA ILE A 176 -3.65 -7.62 -1.66
C ILE A 176 -4.92 -7.69 -0.81
N MET A 177 -5.77 -6.69 -0.94
CA MET A 177 -7.04 -6.63 -0.22
C MET A 177 -8.02 -7.71 -0.70
N ALA A 178 -8.53 -8.52 0.22
CA ALA A 178 -9.63 -9.45 -0.03
C ALA A 178 -11.00 -8.80 0.21
N ALA A 179 -11.06 -7.73 1.02
CA ALA A 179 -12.24 -6.92 1.23
C ALA A 179 -11.86 -5.45 1.44
N ALA A 180 -12.83 -4.54 1.37
CA ALA A 180 -12.57 -3.12 1.63
C ALA A 180 -12.21 -2.87 3.10
N TYR A 181 -11.19 -2.04 3.35
CA TYR A 181 -10.76 -1.67 4.70
C TYR A 181 -10.35 -0.19 4.80
N PRO A 182 -11.32 0.75 4.88
CA PRO A 182 -11.06 2.18 4.77
C PRO A 182 -10.10 2.77 5.83
N SER A 183 -9.89 2.09 6.97
CA SER A 183 -8.96 2.59 7.98
C SER A 183 -7.48 2.52 7.56
N LEU A 184 -7.16 1.86 6.44
CA LEU A 184 -5.81 1.88 5.85
C LEU A 184 -5.62 3.10 4.93
N ASP A 185 -6.69 3.79 4.53
CA ASP A 185 -6.64 4.90 3.58
C ASP A 185 -5.78 6.04 4.14
N GLY A 186 -4.80 6.47 3.35
CA GLY A 186 -3.81 7.46 3.76
C GLY A 186 -2.81 6.99 4.83
N GLN A 187 -2.86 5.74 5.29
CA GLN A 187 -1.96 5.17 6.31
C GLN A 187 -0.92 4.19 5.74
N TYR A 188 -1.18 3.70 4.52
CA TYR A 188 -0.35 2.76 3.78
C TYR A 188 -0.30 3.18 2.31
N ALA A 189 0.83 2.89 1.65
CA ALA A 189 1.03 3.22 0.25
C ALA A 189 0.29 2.21 -0.64
N ALA A 190 -0.96 2.53 -0.98
CA ALA A 190 -1.71 1.80 -2.00
C ALA A 190 -1.17 2.19 -3.38
N PHE A 191 -0.89 1.20 -4.24
CA PHE A 191 -0.10 1.43 -5.46
C PHE A 191 -0.56 0.64 -6.69
N GLY A 192 -1.63 -0.14 -6.58
CA GLY A 192 -2.15 -0.92 -7.70
C GLY A 192 -3.47 -1.61 -7.36
N LYS A 193 -4.03 -2.33 -8.33
CA LYS A 193 -5.28 -3.09 -8.14
C LYS A 193 -5.37 -4.31 -9.04
N VAL A 194 -5.85 -5.41 -8.48
CA VAL A 194 -6.19 -6.64 -9.20
C VAL A 194 -7.27 -6.36 -10.26
N THR A 195 -7.01 -6.82 -11.48
CA THR A 195 -7.91 -6.74 -12.64
C THR A 195 -8.46 -8.11 -13.05
N GLU A 196 -7.71 -9.19 -12.79
CA GLU A 196 -8.13 -10.58 -13.01
C GLU A 196 -7.62 -11.47 -11.86
N GLY A 197 -8.35 -12.54 -11.52
CA GLY A 197 -7.91 -13.50 -10.50
C GLY A 197 -8.26 -13.12 -9.06
N GLN A 198 -9.28 -12.30 -8.85
CA GLN A 198 -9.76 -12.00 -7.50
C GLN A 198 -10.29 -13.26 -6.78
N ASP A 199 -10.86 -14.21 -7.51
CA ASP A 199 -11.24 -15.53 -7.01
C ASP A 199 -10.04 -16.33 -6.50
N VAL A 200 -8.85 -16.16 -7.11
CA VAL A 200 -7.59 -16.76 -6.61
C VAL A 200 -7.17 -16.10 -5.31
N VAL A 201 -7.26 -14.77 -5.19
CA VAL A 201 -7.02 -14.04 -3.93
C VAL A 201 -7.98 -14.53 -2.84
N ASP A 202 -9.27 -14.66 -3.17
CA ASP A 202 -10.31 -15.10 -2.24
C ASP A 202 -10.13 -16.57 -1.84
N ALA A 203 -9.61 -17.42 -2.72
CA ALA A 203 -9.24 -18.80 -2.37
C ALA A 203 -8.05 -18.83 -1.41
N ILE A 204 -7.01 -18.03 -1.68
CA ILE A 204 -5.81 -17.95 -0.83
C ILE A 204 -6.16 -17.41 0.56
N VAL A 205 -6.98 -16.35 0.64
CA VAL A 205 -7.29 -15.71 1.93
C VAL A 205 -8.02 -16.65 2.90
N ASN A 206 -8.72 -17.65 2.36
CA ASN A 206 -9.52 -18.63 3.12
C ASN A 206 -8.79 -19.93 3.41
N LEU A 207 -7.50 -20.04 3.10
CA LEU A 207 -6.71 -21.24 3.44
C LEU A 207 -6.69 -21.49 4.96
N PRO A 208 -6.66 -22.77 5.39
CA PRO A 208 -6.36 -23.13 6.78
C PRO A 208 -5.05 -22.48 7.23
N ARG A 209 -5.04 -21.94 8.44
CA ARG A 209 -3.94 -21.15 8.99
C ARG A 209 -3.81 -21.32 10.49
N ASP A 210 -2.62 -21.03 10.99
CA ASP A 210 -2.33 -21.03 12.41
C ASP A 210 -2.83 -19.76 13.13
N SER A 211 -2.58 -19.67 14.43
CA SER A 211 -2.98 -18.52 15.25
C SER A 211 -2.22 -17.22 14.94
N SER A 212 -1.18 -17.28 14.12
CA SER A 212 -0.40 -16.13 13.65
C SER A 212 -0.82 -15.71 12.24
N ASP A 213 -1.96 -16.22 11.76
CA ASP A 213 -2.50 -16.02 10.42
C ASP A 213 -1.63 -16.60 9.30
N ARG A 214 -0.67 -17.48 9.61
CA ARG A 214 0.17 -18.14 8.60
C ARG A 214 -0.56 -19.37 8.04
N PRO A 215 -0.72 -19.50 6.71
CA PRO A 215 -1.32 -20.70 6.14
C PRO A 215 -0.54 -21.97 6.51
N ASP A 216 -1.24 -23.07 6.76
CA ASP A 216 -0.62 -24.37 7.08
C ASP A 216 0.28 -24.85 5.93
N GLN A 217 -0.15 -24.56 4.71
CA GLN A 217 0.60 -24.75 3.47
C GLN A 217 0.60 -23.41 2.71
N PRO A 218 1.62 -22.55 2.93
CA PRO A 218 1.67 -21.24 2.30
C PRO A 218 1.75 -21.36 0.78
N PRO A 219 0.87 -20.67 0.02
CA PRO A 219 0.91 -20.72 -1.43
C PRO A 219 2.10 -19.91 -1.95
N VAL A 220 2.77 -20.47 -2.96
CA VAL A 220 3.99 -19.92 -3.54
C VAL A 220 3.66 -19.11 -4.80
N MET A 221 4.21 -17.90 -4.90
CA MET A 221 4.30 -17.17 -6.16
C MET A 221 5.36 -17.83 -7.01
N LYS A 222 4.94 -18.76 -7.87
CA LYS A 222 5.84 -19.53 -8.74
C LYS A 222 6.61 -18.63 -9.69
N LYS A 223 5.94 -17.62 -10.24
CA LYS A 223 6.55 -16.62 -11.11
C LYS A 223 5.81 -15.30 -11.04
N VAL A 224 6.55 -14.20 -10.99
CA VAL A 224 6.00 -12.85 -11.10
C VAL A 224 6.62 -12.13 -12.27
N THR A 225 5.79 -11.59 -13.16
CA THR A 225 6.24 -10.82 -14.32
C THR A 225 5.52 -9.49 -14.42
N VAL A 226 6.14 -8.52 -15.06
CA VAL A 226 5.51 -7.22 -15.35
C VAL A 226 5.65 -6.88 -16.83
N ASP A 227 4.54 -6.48 -17.44
CA ASP A 227 4.54 -5.82 -18.74
C ASP A 227 4.48 -4.31 -18.52
N THR A 228 5.56 -3.60 -18.87
CA THR A 228 5.66 -2.14 -18.72
C THR A 228 5.11 -1.39 -19.92
N LEU A 229 4.57 -2.09 -20.94
CA LEU A 229 3.96 -1.52 -22.14
C LEU A 229 4.90 -0.56 -22.89
N GLY A 230 6.20 -0.89 -22.88
CA GLY A 230 7.25 -0.10 -23.52
C GLY A 230 7.73 1.12 -22.72
N VAL A 231 7.20 1.34 -21.52
CA VAL A 231 7.67 2.42 -20.62
C VAL A 231 8.85 1.92 -19.78
N THR A 232 9.88 2.76 -19.67
CA THR A 232 11.01 2.54 -18.76
C THR A 232 10.71 3.17 -17.41
N TYR A 233 10.86 2.39 -16.34
CA TYR A 233 10.72 2.86 -14.95
C TYR A 233 12.11 3.00 -14.33
N PRO A 234 12.40 4.09 -13.60
CA PRO A 234 13.70 4.26 -12.94
C PRO A 234 13.87 3.29 -11.78
N GLU A 235 15.11 3.12 -11.32
CA GLU A 235 15.40 2.40 -10.07
C GLU A 235 14.80 3.16 -8.87
N PRO A 236 14.40 2.46 -7.80
CA PRO A 236 13.80 3.10 -6.64
C PRO A 236 14.78 3.95 -5.84
N GLU A 237 14.28 5.04 -5.29
CA GLU A 237 14.94 5.84 -4.26
C GLU A 237 14.88 5.09 -2.92
N LYS A 238 16.04 4.72 -2.40
CA LYS A 238 16.20 3.93 -1.17
C LYS A 238 16.55 4.85 -0.01
N VAL A 239 16.06 4.54 1.19
CA VAL A 239 16.23 5.40 2.38
C VAL A 239 16.99 4.75 3.54
N GLN A 240 17.21 3.44 3.52
CA GLN A 240 18.03 2.70 4.49
C GLN A 240 18.72 1.53 3.81
#